data_AF-A0A956EZ42-F1
#
_entry.id   AF-A0A956EZ42-F1
#
_cell.length_a   1.000
_cell.length_b   1.000
_cell.length_c   1.000
_cell.angle_alpha   90.00
_cell.angle_beta   90.00
_cell.angle_gamma   90.00
#
_symmetry.space_group_name_H-M   'P 1'
#
loop_
_entity.id
_entity.type
_entity.pdbx_description
1 polymer ?
#
loop_
_entity_poly.entity_id
_entity_poly.type
_entity_poly.pdbx_seq_one_letter_code
_entity_poly.pdbx_strand_id
1 'polypeptide(L)'
;MKNIKLRKFEPLTAEDEESERSGWCVIDRVFDLEFDHEKVFYNSYLNIGMRVDRWRVPPALLKAQLQEAEEELKAKKGLNKLGRAQKADLKQRITIRLRKRTLPVMRAYDVSWNLDTGVVLFWSNSRRL
;
A
#
# COMPACT_ATOMS: atom_id res chain seq x y z
N MET A 1 4.48 -24.53 4.71
CA MET A 1 4.93 -23.33 3.97
C MET A 1 3.97 -22.82 2.88
N LYS A 2 3.18 -23.67 2.20
CA LYS A 2 2.27 -23.25 1.09
C LYS A 2 1.35 -22.08 1.44
N ASN A 3 0.81 -22.04 2.66
CA ASN A 3 -0.20 -21.05 3.05
C ASN A 3 0.36 -19.63 3.29
N ILE A 4 1.60 -19.50 3.78
CA ILE A 4 2.23 -18.19 3.99
C ILE A 4 2.50 -17.52 2.63
N LYS A 5 2.87 -18.32 1.62
CA LYS A 5 3.14 -17.83 0.27
C LYS A 5 1.90 -17.27 -0.45
N LEU A 6 0.68 -17.70 -0.07
CA LEU A 6 -0.57 -17.21 -0.69
C LEU A 6 -0.84 -15.72 -0.44
N ARG A 7 -0.21 -15.15 0.59
CA ARG A 7 -0.35 -13.74 0.95
C ARG A 7 1.00 -13.07 1.08
N LYS A 8 2.00 -13.56 0.35
CA LYS A 8 3.30 -12.87 0.18
C LYS A 8 3.04 -11.44 -0.25
N PHE A 9 3.77 -10.50 0.33
CA PHE A 9 3.66 -9.10 -0.03
C PHE A 9 4.02 -8.88 -1.50
N GLU A 10 3.23 -8.06 -2.18
CA GLU A 10 3.47 -7.60 -3.53
C GLU A 10 3.54 -6.07 -3.52
N PRO A 11 4.54 -5.44 -4.15
CA PRO A 11 4.63 -3.99 -4.20
C PRO A 11 3.40 -3.31 -4.81
N LEU A 12 3.08 -2.12 -4.33
CA LEU A 12 2.14 -1.22 -5.00
C LEU A 12 2.78 -0.61 -6.25
N THR A 13 1.99 -0.52 -7.30
CA THR A 13 2.25 0.27 -8.50
C THR A 13 1.43 1.56 -8.45
N ALA A 14 1.78 2.53 -9.30
CA ALA A 14 1.08 3.80 -9.33
C ALA A 14 -0.33 3.66 -9.96
N GLU A 15 -0.46 2.69 -10.86
CA GLU A 15 -1.65 2.35 -11.64
C GLU A 15 -2.70 1.57 -10.85
N ASP A 16 -2.31 0.91 -9.75
CA ASP A 16 -3.23 0.18 -8.88
C ASP A 16 -4.41 1.06 -8.43
N GLU A 17 -5.62 0.50 -8.46
CA GLU A 17 -6.80 1.18 -7.93
C GLU A 17 -6.69 1.36 -6.41
N GLU A 18 -6.07 0.39 -5.73
CA GLU A 18 -5.85 0.47 -4.30
C GLU A 18 -4.85 1.56 -3.93
N SER A 19 -5.05 2.17 -2.76
CA SER A 19 -4.10 3.11 -2.17
C SER A 19 -3.22 2.47 -1.11
N GLU A 20 -3.45 1.20 -0.81
CA GLU A 20 -2.77 0.42 0.21
C GLU A 20 -2.67 -1.03 -0.23
N ARG A 21 -1.55 -1.68 0.10
CA ARG A 21 -1.37 -3.13 -0.03
C ARG A 21 -0.69 -3.67 1.21
N SER A 22 -1.11 -4.85 1.62
CA SER A 22 -0.53 -5.57 2.75
C SER A 22 -0.23 -7.02 2.39
N GLY A 23 0.76 -7.59 3.06
CA GLY A 23 1.13 -8.99 2.89
C GLY A 23 2.32 -9.39 3.75
N TRP A 24 2.60 -10.68 3.73
CA TRP A 24 3.68 -11.29 4.50
C TRP A 24 5.05 -10.96 3.91
N CYS A 25 6.01 -10.75 4.79
CA CYS A 25 7.44 -10.69 4.51
C CYS A 25 8.20 -11.47 5.59
N VAL A 26 9.49 -11.71 5.36
CA VAL A 26 10.36 -12.28 6.39
C VAL A 26 10.48 -11.28 7.55
N ILE A 27 10.36 -11.80 8.78
CA ILE A 27 10.51 -11.00 10.00
C ILE A 27 11.89 -10.31 10.02
N ASP A 28 11.96 -9.06 10.50
CA ASP A 28 13.18 -8.21 10.51
C ASP A 28 13.81 -7.90 9.13
N ARG A 29 13.32 -8.51 8.03
CA ARG A 29 13.81 -8.29 6.66
C ARG A 29 12.66 -8.02 5.71
N VAL A 30 12.06 -6.83 5.80
CA VAL A 30 10.83 -6.42 5.09
C VAL A 30 10.87 -6.42 3.56
N PHE A 31 12.06 -6.54 2.96
CA PHE A 31 12.25 -6.70 1.51
C PHE A 31 12.53 -8.14 1.10
N ASP A 32 12.81 -9.02 2.06
CA ASP A 32 12.92 -10.45 1.82
C ASP A 32 11.52 -11.07 1.85
N LEU A 33 11.15 -11.61 0.70
CA LEU A 33 9.86 -12.22 0.45
C LEU A 33 10.00 -13.73 0.16
N GLU A 34 11.19 -14.28 0.36
CA GLU A 34 11.48 -15.70 0.20
C GLU A 34 11.47 -16.39 1.56
N PHE A 35 10.31 -16.98 1.87
CA PHE A 35 10.11 -17.77 3.07
C PHE A 35 10.75 -19.15 2.92
N ASP A 36 11.71 -19.44 3.79
CA ASP A 36 12.19 -20.78 4.09
C ASP A 36 11.85 -21.15 5.54
N HIS A 37 12.09 -22.41 5.92
CA HIS A 37 11.73 -22.90 7.23
C HIS A 37 12.53 -22.21 8.35
N GLU A 38 13.81 -21.96 8.14
CA GLU A 38 14.73 -21.42 9.14
C GLU A 38 14.49 -19.93 9.42
N LYS A 39 14.02 -19.18 8.42
CA LYS A 39 13.67 -17.77 8.55
C LYS A 39 12.40 -17.54 9.36
N VAL A 40 11.46 -18.50 9.35
CA VAL A 40 10.11 -18.28 9.90
C VAL A 40 9.76 -19.17 11.08
N PHE A 41 10.36 -20.35 11.23
CA PHE A 41 10.05 -21.24 12.35
C PHE A 41 11.15 -21.24 13.40
N TYR A 42 10.76 -21.02 14.65
CA TYR A 42 11.62 -21.06 15.82
C TYR A 42 10.94 -21.90 16.90
N ASN A 43 11.35 -23.17 17.03
CA ASN A 43 10.66 -24.16 17.87
C ASN A 43 9.15 -24.21 17.52
N SER A 44 8.28 -24.05 18.50
CA SER A 44 6.83 -24.02 18.32
C SER A 44 6.27 -22.68 17.81
N TYR A 45 7.12 -21.74 17.39
CA TYR A 45 6.69 -20.41 16.94
C TYR A 45 6.88 -20.24 15.44
N LEU A 46 5.86 -19.67 14.80
CA LEU A 46 5.96 -19.04 13.49
C LEU A 46 6.15 -17.54 13.66
N ASN A 47 7.24 -17.00 13.14
CA ASN A 47 7.62 -15.60 13.18
C ASN A 47 7.67 -15.05 11.75
N ILE A 48 6.85 -14.03 11.46
CA ILE A 48 6.74 -13.41 10.15
C ILE A 48 6.50 -11.90 10.30
N GLY A 49 6.83 -11.13 9.26
CA GLY A 49 6.46 -9.72 9.17
C GLY A 49 5.17 -9.54 8.40
N MET A 50 4.31 -8.61 8.84
CA MET A 50 3.20 -8.07 8.05
C MET A 50 3.59 -6.69 7.54
N ARG A 51 3.92 -6.57 6.26
CA ARG A 51 4.22 -5.30 5.61
C ARG A 51 2.94 -4.66 5.07
N VAL A 52 2.82 -3.34 5.23
CA VAL A 52 1.76 -2.49 4.70
C VAL A 52 2.38 -1.28 4.00
N ASP A 53 2.16 -1.17 2.70
CA ASP A 53 2.57 -0.01 1.91
C ASP A 53 1.34 0.83 1.58
N ARG A 54 1.40 2.16 1.79
CA ARG A 54 0.29 3.09 1.51
C ARG A 54 0.74 4.31 0.72
N TRP A 55 0.04 4.60 -0.37
CA TRP A 55 0.16 5.88 -1.08
C TRP A 55 -0.35 7.03 -0.21
N ARG A 56 0.53 7.97 0.13
CA ARG A 56 0.17 9.22 0.83
C ARG A 56 0.32 10.41 -0.09
N VAL A 57 -0.69 10.63 -0.94
CA VAL A 57 -0.77 11.86 -1.73
C VAL A 57 -1.34 12.98 -0.86
N PRO A 58 -0.61 14.09 -0.61
CA PRO A 58 -1.12 15.19 0.19
C PRO A 58 -2.41 15.78 -0.42
N PRO A 59 -3.51 15.91 0.34
CA PRO A 59 -4.78 16.41 -0.21
C PRO A 59 -4.69 17.81 -0.80
N ALA A 60 -3.89 18.69 -0.18
CA ALA A 60 -3.67 20.05 -0.66
C ALA A 60 -2.97 20.07 -2.03
N LEU A 61 -1.95 19.22 -2.21
CA LEU A 61 -1.24 19.09 -3.49
C LEU A 61 -2.15 18.56 -4.59
N LEU A 62 -2.92 17.50 -4.30
CA LEU A 62 -3.86 16.95 -5.25
C LEU A 62 -4.92 17.98 -5.67
N LYS A 63 -5.44 18.74 -4.71
CA LYS A 63 -6.43 19.80 -4.98
C LYS A 63 -5.86 20.89 -5.88
N ALA A 64 -4.65 21.39 -5.59
CA ALA A 64 -4.00 22.42 -6.38
C ALA A 64 -3.73 21.95 -7.82
N GLN A 65 -3.15 20.76 -8.00
CA GLN A 65 -2.88 20.18 -9.32
C GLN A 65 -4.16 19.88 -10.11
N LEU A 66 -5.24 19.46 -9.43
CA LEU A 66 -6.54 19.25 -10.06
C LEU A 66 -7.13 20.56 -10.57
N GLN A 67 -7.06 21.64 -9.79
CA GLN A 67 -7.57 22.94 -10.19
C GLN A 67 -6.85 23.47 -11.45
N GLU A 68 -5.52 23.46 -11.44
CA GLU A 68 -4.68 23.87 -12.57
C GLU A 68 -5.04 23.10 -13.84
N ALA A 69 -5.11 21.77 -13.75
CA ALA A 69 -5.44 20.92 -14.89
C ALA A 69 -6.91 21.08 -15.37
N GLU A 70 -7.86 21.39 -14.45
CA GLU A 70 -9.24 21.68 -14.84
C GLU A 70 -9.32 22.99 -15.64
N GLU A 71 -8.59 24.03 -15.23
CA GLU A 71 -8.53 25.33 -15.91
C GLU A 71 -7.92 25.19 -17.31
N GLU A 72 -6.79 24.48 -17.44
CA GLU A 72 -6.15 24.18 -18.73
C GLU A 72 -7.09 23.42 -19.68
N LEU A 73 -7.78 22.40 -19.19
CA LEU A 73 -8.66 21.57 -20.01
C LEU A 73 -9.90 22.34 -20.49
N LYS A 74 -10.44 23.22 -19.64
CA LYS A 74 -11.55 24.13 -20.00
C LYS A 74 -11.12 25.10 -21.08
N ALA A 75 -9.97 25.76 -20.91
CA ALA A 75 -9.43 26.69 -21.90
C ALA A 75 -9.19 25.99 -23.25
N LYS A 76 -8.57 24.81 -23.24
CA LYS A 76 -8.26 24.04 -24.47
C LYS A 76 -9.51 23.59 -25.23
N LYS A 77 -10.61 23.29 -24.52
CA LYS A 77 -11.87 22.81 -25.13
C LYS A 77 -12.93 23.89 -25.31
N GLY A 78 -12.66 25.13 -24.89
CA GLY A 78 -13.67 26.21 -24.87
C GLY A 78 -14.88 25.90 -23.97
N LEU A 79 -14.68 25.11 -22.91
CA LEU A 79 -15.76 24.67 -22.02
C LEU A 79 -15.83 25.53 -20.75
N ASN A 80 -17.03 25.95 -20.37
CA ASN A 80 -17.25 26.65 -19.11
C ASN A 80 -17.20 25.70 -17.89
N LYS A 81 -17.57 24.42 -18.08
CA LYS A 81 -17.62 23.40 -17.03
C LYS A 81 -17.20 22.03 -17.56
N LEU A 82 -16.63 21.21 -16.67
CA LEU A 82 -16.32 19.80 -16.93
C LEU A 82 -17.41 18.91 -16.33
N GLY A 83 -17.79 17.87 -17.07
CA GLY A 83 -18.74 16.85 -16.58
C GLY A 83 -18.15 16.00 -15.45
N ARG A 84 -19.02 15.35 -14.66
CA ARG A 84 -18.60 14.52 -13.51
C ARG A 84 -17.61 13.42 -13.89
N ALA A 85 -17.86 12.71 -15.00
CA ALA A 85 -16.97 11.66 -15.50
C ALA A 85 -15.59 12.20 -15.90
N GLN A 86 -15.55 13.34 -16.58
CA GLN A 86 -14.30 13.99 -16.99
C GLN A 86 -13.46 14.44 -15.79
N LYS A 87 -14.10 14.96 -14.75
CA LYS A 87 -13.41 15.32 -13.50
C LYS A 87 -12.85 14.11 -12.77
N ALA A 88 -13.60 12.99 -12.75
CA ALA A 88 -13.13 11.75 -12.14
C ALA A 88 -11.90 11.19 -12.87
N ASP A 89 -11.95 11.12 -14.19
CA ASP A 89 -10.82 10.71 -15.03
C ASP A 89 -9.60 11.63 -14.86
N LEU A 90 -9.82 12.96 -14.85
CA LEU A 90 -8.74 13.92 -14.63
C LEU A 90 -8.08 13.74 -13.25
N LYS A 91 -8.89 13.57 -12.20
CA LYS A 91 -8.40 13.30 -10.85
C LYS A 91 -7.61 12.00 -10.78
N GLN A 92 -8.07 10.93 -11.43
CA GLN A 92 -7.35 9.65 -11.48
C GLN A 92 -6.00 9.80 -12.18
N ARG A 93 -5.95 10.46 -13.35
CA ARG A 93 -4.69 10.71 -14.08
C ARG A 93 -3.69 11.50 -13.26
N ILE A 94 -4.12 12.53 -12.55
CA ILE A 94 -3.26 13.33 -11.67
C ILE A 94 -2.79 12.49 -10.48
N THR A 95 -3.68 11.68 -9.89
CA THR A 95 -3.33 10.79 -8.77
C THR A 95 -2.24 9.80 -9.19
N ILE A 96 -2.40 9.12 -10.33
CA ILE A 96 -1.39 8.20 -10.88
C ILE A 96 -0.07 8.94 -11.14
N ARG A 97 -0.13 10.14 -11.74
CA ARG A 97 1.06 10.97 -11.99
C ARG A 97 1.81 11.33 -10.70
N LEU A 98 1.10 11.69 -9.64
CA LEU A 98 1.70 12.01 -8.35
C LEU A 98 2.29 10.77 -7.68
N ARG A 99 1.62 9.62 -7.76
CA ARG A 99 2.13 8.32 -7.28
C ARG A 99 3.43 7.94 -7.99
N LYS A 100 3.53 8.11 -9.32
CA LYS A 100 4.77 7.85 -10.09
C LYS A 100 5.98 8.67 -9.65
N ARG A 101 5.77 9.80 -8.98
CA ARG A 101 6.83 10.71 -8.51
C ARG A 101 7.17 10.50 -7.03
N THR A 102 6.50 9.57 -6.36
CA THR A 102 6.65 9.32 -4.92
C THR A 102 6.81 7.84 -4.66
N LEU A 103 7.24 7.47 -3.46
CA LEU A 103 7.20 6.08 -2.98
C LEU A 103 6.06 5.93 -1.97
N PRO A 104 5.39 4.77 -1.91
CA PRO A 104 4.43 4.50 -0.86
C PRO A 104 5.14 4.49 0.50
N VAL A 105 4.42 4.91 1.53
CA VAL A 105 4.92 4.84 2.91
C VAL A 105 4.78 3.40 3.38
N MET A 106 5.92 2.79 3.71
CA MET A 106 6.00 1.43 4.22
C MET A 106 5.89 1.42 5.75
N ARG A 107 5.17 0.43 6.27
CA ARG A 107 5.19 0.00 7.67
C ARG A 107 5.27 -1.52 7.72
N ALA A 108 5.88 -2.06 8.76
CA ALA A 108 5.86 -3.48 9.02
C ALA A 108 5.57 -3.73 10.50
N TYR A 109 4.89 -4.84 10.76
CA TYR A 109 4.58 -5.31 12.11
C TYR A 109 5.10 -6.73 12.24
N ASP A 110 5.84 -7.00 13.31
CA ASP A 110 6.24 -8.36 13.60
C ASP A 110 5.07 -9.14 14.16
N VAL A 111 4.96 -10.39 13.74
CA VAL A 111 3.92 -11.33 14.14
C VAL A 111 4.60 -12.60 14.64
N SER A 112 4.26 -13.00 15.86
CA SER A 112 4.68 -14.27 16.44
C SER A 112 3.46 -15.09 16.77
N TRP A 113 3.38 -16.30 16.20
CA TRP A 113 2.30 -17.24 16.43
C TRP A 113 2.85 -18.48 17.10
N ASN A 114 2.42 -18.73 18.34
CA ASN A 114 2.66 -19.99 19.04
C ASN A 114 1.70 -21.06 18.50
N LEU A 115 2.26 -22.08 17.85
CA LEU A 115 1.50 -23.13 17.16
C LEU A 115 0.90 -24.16 18.12
N ASP A 116 1.45 -24.32 19.32
CA ASP A 116 0.94 -25.26 20.34
C ASP A 116 -0.31 -24.72 21.03
N THR A 117 -0.32 -23.41 21.32
CA THR A 117 -1.41 -22.73 22.06
C THR A 117 -2.41 -22.02 21.15
N GLY A 118 -2.05 -21.80 19.88
CA GLY A 118 -2.87 -21.04 18.93
C GLY A 118 -2.84 -19.51 19.15
N VAL A 119 -2.01 -19.00 20.07
CA VAL A 119 -1.94 -17.57 20.39
C VAL A 119 -1.09 -16.81 19.37
N VAL A 120 -1.62 -15.70 18.85
CA VAL A 120 -0.94 -14.80 17.92
C VAL A 120 -0.68 -13.45 18.59
N LEU A 121 0.57 -12.98 18.53
CA LEU A 121 1.02 -11.69 19.04
C LEU A 121 1.43 -10.78 17.89
N PHE A 122 1.01 -9.51 17.95
CA PHE A 122 1.39 -8.47 17.00
C PHE A 122 2.17 -7.39 17.74
N TRP A 123 3.33 -7.00 17.20
CA TRP A 123 4.11 -5.88 17.73
C TRP A 123 3.55 -4.57 17.19
N SER A 124 2.56 -4.02 17.90
CA SER A 124 1.94 -2.73 17.58
C SER A 124 1.41 -2.05 18.84
N ASN A 125 1.57 -0.73 18.90
CA ASN A 125 0.95 0.11 19.94
C ASN A 125 -0.45 0.61 19.53
N SER A 126 -0.92 0.25 18.34
CA SER A 126 -2.24 0.61 17.82
C SER A 126 -3.13 -0.62 17.74
N ARG A 127 -4.40 -0.46 18.16
CA ARG A 127 -5.42 -1.50 17.96
C ARG A 127 -5.81 -1.69 16.48
N ARG A 128 -5.39 -0.77 15.62
CA ARG A 128 -5.57 -0.83 14.16
C ARG A 128 -4.21 -0.91 13.49
N LEU A 129 -3.99 -2.00 12.75
CA LEU A 129 -2.82 -2.17 11.88
C LEU A 129 -2.98 -1.36 10.59
#